data_AF-A0A429S0G9-F1
#
_entry.id   AF-A0A429S0G9-F1
#
_cell.length_a   1.000
_cell.length_b   1.000
_cell.length_c   1.000
_cell.angle_alpha   90.00
_cell.angle_beta   90.00
_cell.angle_gamma   90.00
#
_symmetry.space_group_name_H-M   'P 1'
#
loop_
_entity.id
_entity.type
_entity.pdbx_description
1 polymer ?
#
loop_
_entity_poly.entity_id
_entity_poly.type
_entity_poly.pdbx_seq_one_letter_code
_entity_poly.pdbx_strand_id
1 'polypeptide(L)'
;MHLHPTSTVRRTGRQVAVLLLALVSACSVLFGAAAPQAHAETNRQWTDIDWHLNGYTAWRQSPEARENYNDYNAMVNALRNAAAHQMEGVSNSPGYMDTPTRTNTHRVVRVLVWTDEPEGSRAHLALYFNLDNLYLMGFSANRVHYRFNETWTEHLPAAYRAREPSDPHPEFHTLLSDGSYGSLSAPDSWRANQRYTSLTIEQRARTLINASLGQRNTSEVRQALAYLIGATAEAARFGWIQNRIAQTIFYDGDIAEPGSPAHIGPFGTDLETNWGALSRMAHRTAAHRTDPGVQIDGRWFRNVEDIGIPTNSRPRLTPFLALYNSGR
;
A
#
# COMPACT_ATOMS: atom_id res chain seq x y z
N MET A 1 -4.29 1.44 73.40
CA MET A 1 -3.56 2.60 72.85
C MET A 1 -3.55 2.44 71.33
N HIS A 2 -4.60 2.95 70.66
CA HIS A 2 -4.74 2.85 69.20
C HIS A 2 -4.62 4.27 68.61
N LEU A 3 -3.55 4.47 67.84
CA LEU A 3 -3.28 5.72 67.12
C LEU A 3 -4.20 5.82 65.91
N HIS A 4 -5.08 6.82 65.92
CA HIS A 4 -5.79 7.26 64.72
C HIS A 4 -4.82 7.95 63.75
N PRO A 5 -4.81 7.60 62.46
CA PRO A 5 -4.06 8.36 61.47
C PRO A 5 -4.68 9.74 61.27
N THR A 6 -3.85 10.76 61.39
CA THR A 6 -4.15 12.19 61.30
C THR A 6 -4.73 12.58 59.94
N SER A 7 -5.78 13.42 59.98
CA SER A 7 -6.60 13.87 58.84
C SER A 7 -5.82 14.61 57.74
N THR A 8 -4.61 15.05 58.02
CA THR A 8 -3.70 15.73 57.09
C THR A 8 -3.22 14.81 55.96
N VAL A 9 -3.03 13.51 56.23
CA VAL A 9 -2.53 12.53 55.24
C VAL A 9 -3.56 12.27 54.13
N ARG A 10 -4.86 12.35 54.45
CA ARG A 10 -5.95 12.17 53.46
C ARG A 10 -6.07 13.31 52.47
N ARG A 11 -5.66 14.53 52.84
CA ARG A 11 -5.77 15.72 51.98
C ARG A 11 -4.63 15.78 50.97
N THR A 12 -3.41 15.47 51.39
CA THR A 12 -2.23 15.38 50.53
C THR A 12 -2.34 14.21 49.55
N GLY A 13 -2.85 13.05 50.00
CA GLY A 13 -3.08 11.89 49.12
C GLY A 13 -4.10 12.15 48.01
N ARG A 14 -5.16 12.93 48.29
CA ARG A 14 -6.15 13.34 47.28
C ARG A 14 -5.56 14.32 46.26
N GLN A 15 -4.71 15.25 46.69
CA GLN A 15 -4.06 16.20 45.79
C GLN A 15 -3.05 15.52 44.86
N VAL A 16 -2.31 14.53 45.36
CA VAL A 16 -1.38 13.71 44.54
C VAL A 16 -2.16 12.82 43.55
N ALA A 17 -3.27 12.21 43.98
CA ALA A 17 -4.11 11.41 43.08
C ALA A 17 -4.74 12.24 41.95
N VAL A 18 -5.17 13.47 42.22
CA VAL A 18 -5.70 14.40 41.20
C VAL A 18 -4.60 14.86 40.24
N LEU A 19 -3.39 15.13 40.74
CA LEU A 19 -2.24 15.45 39.89
C LEU A 19 -1.83 14.28 39.00
N LEU A 20 -1.88 13.04 39.50
CA LEU A 20 -1.59 11.85 38.69
C LEU A 20 -2.69 11.56 37.66
N LEU A 21 -3.97 11.76 37.99
CA LEU A 21 -5.07 11.67 37.01
C LEU A 21 -5.00 12.77 35.95
N ALA A 22 -4.60 13.99 36.34
CA ALA A 22 -4.36 15.08 35.40
C ALA A 22 -3.15 14.80 34.49
N LEU A 23 -2.09 14.17 35.02
CA LEU A 23 -0.93 13.74 34.24
C LEU A 23 -1.28 12.62 33.26
N VAL A 24 -2.07 11.62 33.68
CA VAL A 24 -2.57 10.55 32.79
C VAL A 24 -3.51 11.12 31.73
N SER A 25 -4.34 12.11 32.06
CA SER A 25 -5.21 12.80 31.10
C SER A 25 -4.39 13.61 30.08
N ALA A 26 -3.35 14.32 30.53
CA ALA A 26 -2.43 15.07 29.66
C ALA A 26 -1.59 14.15 28.77
N CYS A 27 -1.14 13.00 29.28
CA CYS A 27 -0.47 11.96 28.48
C CYS A 27 -1.43 11.30 27.49
N SER A 28 -2.69 11.06 27.86
CA SER A 28 -3.73 10.54 26.96
C SER A 28 -4.02 11.48 25.79
N VAL A 29 -3.93 12.80 25.99
CA VAL A 29 -4.10 13.80 24.93
C VAL A 29 -2.87 13.84 24.00
N LEU A 30 -1.66 13.61 24.52
CA LEU A 30 -0.44 13.55 23.71
C LEU A 30 -0.33 12.29 22.84
N PHE A 31 -1.00 11.19 23.21
CA PHE A 31 -1.07 9.96 22.40
C PHE A 31 -2.38 9.79 21.61
N GLY A 32 -3.42 10.59 21.91
CA GLY A 32 -4.78 10.38 21.39
C GLY A 32 -5.33 11.44 20.42
N ALA A 33 -4.62 12.54 20.18
CA ALA A 33 -5.09 13.61 19.30
C ALA A 33 -3.97 14.28 18.51
N ALA A 34 -3.15 13.50 17.80
CA ALA A 34 -2.59 14.03 16.57
C ALA A 34 -3.75 14.13 15.57
N ALA A 35 -4.39 15.30 15.49
CA ALA A 35 -5.14 15.66 14.30
C ALA A 35 -4.24 15.32 13.11
N PRO A 36 -4.70 14.57 12.09
CA PRO A 36 -3.85 14.24 10.96
C PRO A 36 -3.31 15.54 10.41
N GLN A 37 -1.99 15.74 10.48
CA GLN A 37 -1.36 16.84 9.79
C GLN A 37 -1.84 16.77 8.36
N ALA A 38 -2.39 17.86 7.82
CA ALA A 38 -2.61 17.98 6.39
C ALA A 38 -1.27 17.61 5.72
N HIS A 39 -1.20 16.40 5.14
CA HIS A 39 0.03 15.90 4.55
C HIS A 39 0.26 16.73 3.28
N ALA A 40 1.28 17.58 3.33
CA ALA A 40 1.76 18.29 2.15
C ALA A 40 2.44 17.28 1.23
N GLU A 41 2.00 17.22 -0.03
CA GLU A 41 2.65 16.41 -1.05
C GLU A 41 4.16 16.62 -1.05
N THR A 42 4.93 15.53 -1.07
CA THR A 42 6.39 15.64 -1.12
C THR A 42 6.85 16.35 -2.39
N ASN A 43 7.77 17.30 -2.24
CA ASN A 43 8.47 17.95 -3.36
C ASN A 43 9.71 17.17 -3.80
N ARG A 44 10.03 16.03 -3.16
CA ARG A 44 11.19 15.22 -3.52
C ARG A 44 10.93 14.52 -4.85
N GLN A 45 11.93 14.58 -5.74
CA GLN A 45 11.90 13.85 -7.01
C GLN A 45 11.98 12.33 -6.83
N TRP A 46 12.59 11.89 -5.73
CA TRP A 46 12.85 10.49 -5.45
C TRP A 46 12.57 10.15 -3.98
N THR A 47 11.89 9.05 -3.73
CA THR A 47 11.65 8.50 -2.37
C THR A 47 12.01 7.02 -2.35
N ASP A 48 12.77 6.59 -1.34
CA ASP A 48 13.09 5.18 -1.11
C ASP A 48 12.20 4.63 0.02
N ILE A 49 11.70 3.40 -0.15
CA ILE A 49 10.90 2.65 0.84
C ILE A 49 11.48 1.25 0.94
N ASP A 50 11.72 0.77 2.15
CA ASP A 50 12.20 -0.60 2.37
C ASP A 50 11.03 -1.58 2.52
N TRP A 51 11.21 -2.78 1.94
CA TRP A 51 10.34 -3.93 2.14
C TRP A 51 11.18 -5.17 2.42
N HIS A 52 11.12 -5.65 3.65
CA HIS A 52 11.84 -6.85 4.06
C HIS A 52 10.98 -8.09 3.81
N LEU A 53 11.50 -8.98 2.96
CA LEU A 53 11.00 -10.34 2.73
C LEU A 53 11.84 -11.39 3.46
N ASN A 54 12.80 -10.96 4.27
CA ASN A 54 13.61 -11.83 5.11
C ASN A 54 12.70 -12.64 6.04
N GLY A 55 12.88 -13.96 6.10
CA GLY A 55 12.04 -14.82 6.93
C GLY A 55 10.62 -15.04 6.39
N TYR A 56 10.33 -14.75 5.12
CA TYR A 56 9.03 -15.11 4.51
C TYR A 56 8.81 -16.63 4.39
N THR A 57 9.87 -17.43 4.60
CA THR A 57 9.80 -18.89 4.77
C THR A 57 9.48 -19.33 6.22
N ALA A 58 9.35 -18.40 7.17
CA ALA A 58 9.05 -18.72 8.55
C ALA A 58 7.69 -19.40 8.71
N TRP A 59 7.54 -20.16 9.80
CA TRP A 59 6.27 -20.78 10.12
C TRP A 59 5.19 -19.72 10.36
N ARG A 60 3.99 -19.93 9.83
CA ARG A 60 2.85 -19.03 10.05
C ARG A 60 2.58 -18.80 11.54
N GLN A 61 2.08 -17.61 11.86
CA GLN A 61 1.80 -17.20 13.25
C GLN A 61 3.02 -17.22 14.20
N SER A 62 4.24 -17.27 13.68
CA SER A 62 5.46 -17.05 14.47
C SER A 62 5.74 -15.56 14.70
N PRO A 63 6.67 -15.20 15.61
CA PRO A 63 7.17 -13.83 15.73
C PRO A 63 7.66 -13.25 14.40
N GLU A 64 8.42 -14.00 13.62
CA GLU A 64 8.93 -13.59 12.31
C GLU A 64 7.79 -13.37 11.31
N ALA A 65 6.78 -14.24 11.29
CA ALA A 65 5.58 -14.02 10.46
C ALA A 65 4.84 -12.73 10.85
N ARG A 66 4.87 -12.36 12.14
CA ARG A 66 4.28 -11.09 12.62
C ARG A 66 5.10 -9.89 12.16
N GLU A 67 6.42 -9.99 12.15
CA GLU A 67 7.31 -8.97 11.58
C GLU A 67 7.03 -8.78 10.09
N ASN A 68 6.95 -9.87 9.32
CA ASN A 68 6.59 -9.85 7.90
C ASN A 68 5.24 -9.14 7.64
N TYR A 69 4.24 -9.41 8.47
CA TYR A 69 2.95 -8.72 8.45
C TYR A 69 3.08 -7.20 8.70
N ASN A 70 3.90 -6.82 9.68
CA ASN A 70 4.10 -5.43 10.04
C ASN A 70 4.87 -4.69 8.93
N ASP A 71 5.94 -5.30 8.40
CA ASP A 71 6.78 -4.74 7.34
C ASP A 71 6.00 -4.55 6.04
N TYR A 72 5.16 -5.52 5.67
CA TYR A 72 4.25 -5.37 4.54
C TYR A 72 3.30 -4.18 4.73
N ASN A 73 2.66 -4.06 5.89
CA ASN A 73 1.76 -2.94 6.17
C ASN A 73 2.50 -1.59 6.18
N ALA A 74 3.72 -1.55 6.74
CA ALA A 74 4.55 -0.36 6.76
C ALA A 74 4.91 0.09 5.33
N MET A 75 5.32 -0.85 4.47
CA MET A 75 5.62 -0.58 3.06
C MET A 75 4.40 -0.03 2.30
N VAL A 76 3.24 -0.69 2.40
CA VAL A 76 2.03 -0.23 1.69
C VAL A 76 1.57 1.14 2.19
N ASN A 77 1.63 1.38 3.51
CA ASN A 77 1.30 2.67 4.09
C ASN A 77 2.29 3.75 3.65
N ALA A 78 3.59 3.45 3.55
CA ALA A 78 4.59 4.38 3.06
C ALA A 78 4.37 4.74 1.58
N LEU A 79 4.04 3.75 0.74
CA LEU A 79 3.68 3.98 -0.67
C LEU A 79 2.48 4.93 -0.78
N ARG A 80 1.43 4.63 -0.02
CA ARG A 80 0.22 5.46 0.01
C ARG A 80 0.54 6.87 0.49
N ASN A 81 1.22 7.02 1.61
CA ASN A 81 1.55 8.32 2.19
C ASN A 81 2.46 9.16 1.30
N ALA A 82 3.33 8.54 0.49
CA ALA A 82 4.14 9.27 -0.47
C ALA A 82 3.28 9.91 -1.58
N ALA A 83 2.19 9.25 -1.97
CA ALA A 83 1.34 9.62 -3.10
C ALA A 83 0.00 10.25 -2.68
N ALA A 84 -0.28 10.40 -1.39
CA ALA A 84 -1.58 10.79 -0.89
C ALA A 84 -1.61 12.24 -0.38
N HIS A 85 -2.72 12.92 -0.65
CA HIS A 85 -3.22 14.00 0.20
C HIS A 85 -4.67 13.70 0.60
N GLN A 86 -5.21 14.47 1.55
CA GLN A 86 -6.60 14.31 1.97
C GLN A 86 -7.57 14.61 0.81
N MET A 87 -8.58 13.77 0.61
CA MET A 87 -9.64 14.02 -0.35
C MET A 87 -10.54 15.18 0.12
N GLU A 88 -10.81 16.13 -0.78
CA GLU A 88 -11.67 17.28 -0.49
C GLU A 88 -13.14 16.86 -0.28
N GLY A 89 -13.83 17.50 0.67
CA GLY A 89 -15.25 17.26 0.93
C GLY A 89 -15.56 16.05 1.81
N VAL A 90 -14.54 15.34 2.32
CA VAL A 90 -14.69 14.20 3.23
C VAL A 90 -13.77 14.27 4.44
N SER A 91 -14.14 13.57 5.50
CA SER A 91 -13.35 13.48 6.74
C SER A 91 -12.06 12.67 6.57
N ASN A 92 -11.04 13.00 7.35
CA ASN A 92 -9.77 12.27 7.36
C ASN A 92 -9.89 10.83 7.90
N SER A 93 -10.99 10.52 8.58
CA SER A 93 -11.35 9.17 9.03
C SER A 93 -12.64 8.74 8.37
N PRO A 94 -12.74 7.54 7.76
CA PRO A 94 -11.83 6.40 7.88
C PRO A 94 -10.68 6.34 6.84
N GLY A 95 -10.22 7.47 6.31
CA GLY A 95 -9.01 7.56 5.47
C GLY A 95 -9.31 7.66 3.97
N TYR A 96 -9.93 8.76 3.54
CA TYR A 96 -10.14 9.09 2.13
C TYR A 96 -9.03 10.01 1.63
N MET A 97 -8.34 9.60 0.59
CA MET A 97 -7.18 10.29 0.05
C MET A 97 -7.29 10.41 -1.46
N ASP A 98 -6.55 11.35 -2.02
CA ASP A 98 -6.35 11.54 -3.44
C ASP A 98 -4.87 11.36 -3.80
N THR A 99 -4.62 10.88 -5.01
CA THR A 99 -3.31 10.97 -5.67
C THR A 99 -2.83 12.43 -5.72
N PRO A 100 -1.56 12.73 -6.02
CA PRO A 100 -1.09 14.12 -6.01
C PRO A 100 -1.86 15.01 -6.99
N THR A 101 -2.09 16.26 -6.61
CA THR A 101 -2.68 17.32 -7.43
C THR A 101 -1.85 17.63 -8.67
N ARG A 102 -0.53 17.49 -8.55
CA ARG A 102 0.42 17.70 -9.64
C ARG A 102 0.55 16.44 -10.47
N THR A 103 0.45 16.61 -11.79
CA THR A 103 0.66 15.56 -12.78
C THR A 103 1.91 15.84 -13.60
N ASN A 104 2.49 14.80 -14.20
CA ASN A 104 3.71 14.88 -15.00
C ASN A 104 4.90 15.45 -14.19
N THR A 105 4.95 15.12 -12.90
CA THR A 105 6.02 15.59 -12.01
C THR A 105 7.31 14.81 -12.17
N HIS A 106 7.25 13.65 -12.85
CA HIS A 106 8.34 12.70 -13.01
C HIS A 106 8.94 12.25 -11.66
N ARG A 107 8.15 12.32 -10.59
CA ARG A 107 8.54 11.86 -9.25
C ARG A 107 8.43 10.34 -9.18
N VAL A 108 9.45 9.71 -8.60
CA VAL A 108 9.56 8.26 -8.50
C VAL A 108 9.60 7.84 -7.04
N VAL A 109 8.87 6.77 -6.72
CA VAL A 109 9.08 6.00 -5.49
C VAL A 109 9.78 4.71 -5.85
N ARG A 110 10.90 4.40 -5.18
CA ARG A 110 11.62 3.14 -5.29
C ARG A 110 11.34 2.31 -4.04
N VAL A 111 10.72 1.14 -4.21
CA VAL A 111 10.61 0.13 -3.14
C VAL A 111 11.81 -0.80 -3.25
N LEU A 112 12.66 -0.80 -2.22
CA LEU A 112 13.83 -1.64 -2.07
C LEU A 112 13.43 -2.95 -1.37
N VAL A 113 13.52 -4.06 -2.08
CA VAL A 113 13.11 -5.38 -1.61
C VAL A 113 14.32 -6.16 -1.11
N TRP A 114 14.31 -6.47 0.18
CA TRP A 114 15.35 -7.23 0.88
C TRP A 114 14.89 -8.67 1.04
N THR A 115 15.78 -9.64 0.83
CA THR A 115 15.46 -11.08 0.89
C THR A 115 16.58 -11.81 1.61
N ASP A 116 16.41 -13.11 1.89
CA ASP A 116 17.43 -13.95 2.52
C ASP A 116 18.55 -14.42 1.55
N GLU A 117 18.60 -13.87 0.33
CA GLU A 117 19.69 -14.18 -0.61
C GLU A 117 21.05 -13.70 -0.08
N PRO A 118 22.14 -14.48 -0.28
CA PRO A 118 23.44 -14.25 0.37
C PRO A 118 24.28 -13.06 -0.16
N GLU A 119 23.69 -12.02 -0.76
CA GLU A 119 24.44 -10.90 -1.37
C GLU A 119 24.37 -9.58 -0.58
N GLY A 120 25.15 -9.49 0.51
CA GLY A 120 25.67 -8.21 1.04
C GLY A 120 24.65 -7.14 1.46
N SER A 121 25.14 -5.90 1.65
CA SER A 121 24.40 -4.77 2.23
C SER A 121 23.46 -4.03 1.25
N ARG A 122 22.89 -4.72 0.26
CA ARG A 122 22.07 -4.11 -0.80
C ARG A 122 20.75 -4.85 -0.98
N ALA A 123 19.72 -4.12 -1.37
CA ALA A 123 18.45 -4.71 -1.77
C ALA A 123 18.62 -5.53 -3.06
N HIS A 124 17.92 -6.66 -3.14
CA HIS A 124 18.04 -7.62 -4.25
C HIS A 124 17.16 -7.24 -5.45
N LEU A 125 16.06 -6.54 -5.18
CA LEU A 125 15.12 -6.05 -6.17
C LEU A 125 14.72 -4.61 -5.82
N ALA A 126 14.57 -3.77 -6.83
CA ALA A 126 13.96 -2.46 -6.68
C ALA A 126 12.74 -2.35 -7.60
N LEU A 127 11.60 -1.93 -7.07
CA LEU A 127 10.38 -1.65 -7.83
C LEU A 127 10.21 -0.13 -7.95
N TYR A 128 9.97 0.37 -9.16
CA TYR A 128 9.84 1.81 -9.41
C TYR A 128 8.38 2.17 -9.66
N PHE A 129 7.83 3.12 -8.93
CA PHE A 129 6.46 3.58 -9.07
C PHE A 129 6.43 5.06 -9.48
N ASN A 130 5.50 5.40 -10.37
CA ASN A 130 5.20 6.78 -10.67
C ASN A 130 4.36 7.36 -9.53
N LEU A 131 4.83 8.43 -8.90
CA LEU A 131 4.16 9.00 -7.74
C LEU A 131 2.80 9.63 -8.07
N ASP A 132 2.59 10.07 -9.32
CA ASP A 132 1.38 10.78 -9.71
C ASP A 132 0.14 9.86 -9.79
N ASN A 133 0.33 8.55 -10.01
CA ASN A 133 -0.76 7.57 -10.10
C ASN A 133 -0.51 6.28 -9.28
N LEU A 134 0.60 6.24 -8.55
CA LEU A 134 1.10 5.13 -7.75
C LEU A 134 1.20 3.80 -8.53
N TYR A 135 1.46 3.84 -9.83
CA TYR A 135 1.54 2.64 -10.65
C TYR A 135 2.99 2.24 -10.97
N LEU A 136 3.25 0.95 -11.04
CA LEU A 136 4.58 0.38 -11.28
C LEU A 136 5.07 0.74 -12.68
N MET A 137 6.22 1.39 -12.78
CA MET A 137 6.90 1.75 -14.03
C MET A 137 7.84 0.65 -14.54
N GLY A 138 8.36 -0.16 -13.63
CA GLY A 138 9.41 -1.13 -13.91
C GLY A 138 10.12 -1.62 -12.66
N PHE A 139 11.24 -2.30 -12.84
CA PHE A 139 12.04 -2.85 -11.75
C PHE A 139 13.53 -2.90 -12.11
N SER A 140 14.38 -3.11 -11.11
CA SER A 140 15.77 -3.49 -11.34
C SER A 140 16.18 -4.63 -10.42
N ALA A 141 16.99 -5.53 -10.95
CA ALA A 141 17.65 -6.59 -10.19
C ALA A 141 19.04 -6.81 -10.77
N ASN A 142 20.02 -7.18 -9.94
CA ASN A 142 21.39 -7.47 -10.37
C ASN A 142 22.01 -6.37 -11.26
N ARG A 143 21.73 -5.08 -10.93
CA ARG A 143 22.15 -3.88 -11.68
C ARG A 143 21.62 -3.77 -13.12
N VAL A 144 20.64 -4.60 -13.48
CA VAL A 144 19.93 -4.49 -14.75
C VAL A 144 18.60 -3.82 -14.50
N HIS A 145 18.28 -2.79 -15.28
CA HIS A 145 17.06 -2.01 -15.12
C HIS A 145 16.07 -2.33 -16.24
N TYR A 146 14.80 -2.44 -15.87
CA TYR A 146 13.70 -2.74 -16.75
C TYR A 146 12.58 -1.72 -16.56
N ARG A 147 11.94 -1.31 -17.66
CA ARG A 147 10.75 -0.44 -17.63
C ARG A 147 9.69 -0.93 -18.60
N PHE A 148 8.43 -0.61 -18.33
CA PHE A 148 7.35 -0.88 -19.28
C PHE A 148 7.50 -0.07 -20.57
N ASN A 149 6.92 -0.57 -21.66
CA ASN A 149 6.91 0.08 -22.96
C ASN A 149 5.81 1.14 -23.03
N GLU A 150 5.95 2.17 -22.21
CA GLU A 150 4.96 3.24 -22.10
C GLU A 150 5.63 4.60 -21.93
N THR A 151 5.01 5.63 -22.52
CA THR A 151 5.53 7.00 -22.53
C THR A 151 5.66 7.58 -21.13
N TRP A 152 4.69 7.30 -20.26
CA TRP A 152 4.69 7.76 -18.87
C TRP A 152 5.82 7.14 -18.03
N THR A 153 6.56 6.15 -18.54
CA THR A 153 7.73 5.56 -17.87
C THR A 153 9.07 6.13 -18.35
N GLU A 154 9.09 6.91 -19.44
CA GLU A 154 10.32 7.34 -20.12
C GLU A 154 11.22 8.25 -19.27
N HIS A 155 10.66 8.90 -18.25
CA HIS A 155 11.41 9.75 -17.34
C HIS A 155 12.24 8.96 -16.32
N LEU A 156 11.98 7.65 -16.13
CA LEU A 156 12.64 6.83 -15.11
C LEU A 156 14.18 6.83 -15.21
N PRO A 157 14.80 6.64 -16.40
CA PRO A 157 16.26 6.63 -16.49
C PRO A 157 16.88 7.98 -16.10
N ALA A 158 16.21 9.10 -16.44
CA ALA A 158 16.66 10.43 -16.08
C ALA A 158 16.54 10.68 -14.56
N ALA A 159 15.42 10.28 -13.95
CA ALA A 159 15.22 10.37 -12.50
C ALA A 159 16.23 9.50 -11.74
N TYR A 160 16.52 8.28 -12.23
CA TYR A 160 17.50 7.39 -11.61
C TYR A 160 18.92 7.98 -11.68
N ARG A 161 19.37 8.47 -12.85
CA ARG A 161 20.69 9.11 -13.00
C ARG A 161 20.89 10.31 -12.07
N ALA A 162 19.83 11.10 -11.85
CA ALA A 162 19.88 12.22 -10.91
C ALA A 162 20.05 11.76 -9.45
N ARG A 163 19.51 10.58 -9.11
CA ARG A 163 19.56 9.99 -7.77
C ARG A 163 20.85 9.21 -7.49
N GLU A 164 21.39 8.50 -8.48
CA GLU A 164 22.57 7.63 -8.36
C GLU A 164 23.68 8.11 -9.32
N PRO A 165 24.36 9.24 -9.03
CA PRO A 165 25.35 9.84 -9.93
C PRO A 165 26.61 8.98 -10.13
N SER A 166 26.83 7.99 -9.26
CA SER A 166 27.91 7.01 -9.36
C SER A 166 27.66 5.94 -10.42
N ASP A 167 26.43 5.83 -10.94
CA ASP A 167 26.08 5.02 -12.10
C ASP A 167 25.63 5.96 -13.24
N PRO A 168 26.57 6.52 -14.03
CA PRO A 168 26.26 7.57 -15.00
C PRO A 168 25.48 7.06 -16.23
N HIS A 169 25.48 5.74 -16.48
CA HIS A 169 24.89 5.14 -17.67
C HIS A 169 24.06 3.90 -17.34
N PRO A 170 23.01 4.03 -16.51
CA PRO A 170 22.13 2.91 -16.22
C PRO A 170 21.39 2.54 -17.52
N GLU A 171 21.61 1.33 -18.02
CA GLU A 171 20.89 0.83 -19.17
C GLU A 171 19.50 0.35 -18.72
N PHE A 172 18.46 1.05 -19.18
CA PHE A 172 17.07 0.66 -18.97
C PHE A 172 16.55 -0.10 -20.19
N HIS A 173 16.38 -1.40 -20.02
CA HIS A 173 15.79 -2.26 -21.04
C HIS A 173 14.27 -2.11 -21.02
N THR A 174 13.69 -1.91 -22.20
CA THR A 174 12.25 -1.82 -22.35
C THR A 174 11.66 -3.24 -22.42
N LEU A 175 10.67 -3.50 -21.57
CA LEU A 175 9.85 -4.71 -21.58
C LEU A 175 8.88 -4.65 -22.75
N LEU A 176 8.37 -5.77 -23.26
CA LEU A 176 7.33 -5.76 -24.29
C LEU A 176 5.95 -5.35 -23.74
N SER A 177 5.78 -5.39 -22.42
CA SER A 177 4.54 -5.07 -21.71
C SER A 177 4.39 -3.56 -21.52
N ASP A 178 3.16 -3.05 -21.67
CA ASP A 178 2.78 -1.67 -21.31
C ASP A 178 2.47 -1.49 -19.81
N GLY A 179 2.45 -2.60 -19.05
CA GLY A 179 2.17 -2.60 -17.61
C GLY A 179 0.70 -2.82 -17.27
N SER A 180 -0.20 -2.90 -18.26
CA SER A 180 -1.57 -3.37 -18.06
C SER A 180 -1.60 -4.86 -17.69
N TYR A 181 -2.62 -5.27 -16.94
CA TYR A 181 -2.80 -6.69 -16.62
C TYR A 181 -2.95 -7.58 -17.86
N GLY A 182 -3.51 -7.04 -18.95
CA GLY A 182 -3.61 -7.73 -20.23
C GLY A 182 -2.25 -8.03 -20.87
N SER A 183 -1.38 -7.00 -21.00
CA SER A 183 -0.03 -7.18 -21.56
C SER A 183 0.87 -8.05 -20.67
N LEU A 184 0.57 -8.07 -19.36
CA LEU A 184 1.24 -8.91 -18.37
C LEU A 184 0.75 -10.37 -18.34
N SER A 185 -0.16 -10.77 -19.23
CA SER A 185 -0.74 -12.14 -19.26
C SER A 185 -1.37 -12.54 -17.91
N ALA A 186 -2.03 -11.57 -17.27
CA ALA A 186 -2.66 -11.71 -15.96
C ALA A 186 -4.15 -11.33 -16.05
N PRO A 187 -4.99 -12.15 -16.73
CA PRO A 187 -6.42 -11.89 -16.79
C PRO A 187 -7.06 -11.95 -15.39
N ASP A 188 -8.26 -11.41 -15.25
CA ASP A 188 -9.00 -11.29 -14.00
C ASP A 188 -9.12 -12.64 -13.28
N SER A 189 -9.43 -13.71 -14.02
CA SER A 189 -9.51 -15.06 -13.47
C SER A 189 -8.17 -15.54 -12.90
N TRP A 190 -7.05 -15.15 -13.48
CA TRP A 190 -5.74 -15.47 -12.94
C TRP A 190 -5.45 -14.65 -11.68
N ARG A 191 -5.67 -13.33 -11.73
CA ARG A 191 -5.44 -12.40 -10.60
C ARG A 191 -6.27 -12.76 -9.39
N ALA A 192 -7.56 -13.00 -9.58
CA ALA A 192 -8.52 -13.36 -8.54
C ALA A 192 -8.11 -14.60 -7.74
N ASN A 193 -7.40 -15.53 -8.37
CA ASN A 193 -7.00 -16.81 -7.78
C ASN A 193 -5.54 -16.84 -7.29
N GLN A 194 -4.78 -15.74 -7.41
CA GLN A 194 -3.41 -15.70 -6.89
C GLN A 194 -3.41 -15.68 -5.37
N ARG A 195 -2.66 -16.62 -4.76
CA ARG A 195 -2.49 -16.68 -3.32
C ARG A 195 -1.43 -15.68 -2.87
N TYR A 196 -1.74 -14.85 -1.88
CA TYR A 196 -0.86 -13.83 -1.31
C TYR A 196 -0.15 -14.29 -0.03
N THR A 197 0.28 -15.54 0.00
CA THR A 197 1.05 -16.09 1.13
C THR A 197 2.47 -15.54 1.13
N SER A 198 3.13 -15.50 2.28
CA SER A 198 4.53 -15.07 2.41
C SER A 198 5.43 -15.80 1.39
N LEU A 199 5.34 -17.14 1.35
CA LEU A 199 6.09 -17.94 0.38
C LEU A 199 5.82 -17.53 -1.08
N THR A 200 4.56 -17.26 -1.44
CA THR A 200 4.21 -16.89 -2.82
C THR A 200 4.74 -15.50 -3.17
N ILE A 201 4.64 -14.54 -2.25
CA ILE A 201 5.23 -13.20 -2.44
C ILE A 201 6.73 -13.29 -2.67
N GLU A 202 7.44 -14.06 -1.83
CA GLU A 202 8.87 -14.26 -1.96
C GLU A 202 9.23 -14.92 -3.30
N GLN A 203 8.51 -15.97 -3.70
CA GLN A 203 8.70 -16.63 -5.00
C GLN A 203 8.54 -15.67 -6.18
N ARG A 204 7.51 -14.79 -6.16
CA ARG A 204 7.30 -13.80 -7.22
C ARG A 204 8.40 -12.74 -7.23
N ALA A 205 8.89 -12.30 -6.08
CA ALA A 205 10.04 -11.43 -5.99
C ALA A 205 11.30 -12.10 -6.57
N ARG A 206 11.55 -13.37 -6.22
CA ARG A 206 12.67 -14.17 -6.74
C ARG A 206 12.60 -14.40 -8.25
N THR A 207 11.41 -14.56 -8.83
CA THR A 207 11.24 -14.60 -10.29
C THR A 207 11.79 -13.32 -10.94
N LEU A 208 11.56 -12.14 -10.34
CA LEU A 208 12.11 -10.89 -10.86
C LEU A 208 13.60 -10.72 -10.58
N ILE A 209 14.07 -11.12 -9.40
CA ILE A 209 15.50 -11.07 -9.04
C ILE A 209 16.33 -11.89 -10.04
N ASN A 210 15.84 -13.08 -10.41
CA ASN A 210 16.51 -13.98 -11.34
C ASN A 210 16.24 -13.67 -12.82
N ALA A 211 15.48 -12.60 -13.12
CA ALA A 211 15.15 -12.25 -14.50
C ALA A 211 16.39 -11.74 -15.25
N SER A 212 16.88 -12.56 -16.18
CA SER A 212 17.91 -12.15 -17.14
C SER A 212 17.31 -11.38 -18.33
N LEU A 213 18.16 -10.72 -19.12
CA LEU A 213 17.74 -10.04 -20.35
C LEU A 213 16.95 -10.97 -21.28
N GLY A 214 17.35 -12.23 -21.42
CA GLY A 214 16.64 -13.21 -22.28
C GLY A 214 15.26 -13.61 -21.74
N GLN A 215 15.04 -13.50 -20.43
CA GLN A 215 13.83 -13.97 -19.74
C GLN A 215 12.85 -12.84 -19.39
N ARG A 216 13.25 -11.57 -19.49
CA ARG A 216 12.47 -10.40 -19.06
C ARG A 216 11.03 -10.31 -19.60
N ASN A 217 10.74 -10.97 -20.72
CA ASN A 217 9.41 -10.96 -21.39
C ASN A 217 8.65 -12.30 -21.29
N THR A 218 9.14 -13.28 -20.51
CA THR A 218 8.45 -14.55 -20.32
C THR A 218 7.08 -14.32 -19.64
N SER A 219 6.16 -15.28 -19.77
CA SER A 219 4.89 -15.21 -19.05
C SER A 219 5.10 -15.19 -17.54
N GLU A 220 6.14 -15.86 -17.04
CA GLU A 220 6.45 -15.94 -15.61
C GLU A 220 6.86 -14.58 -15.03
N VAL A 221 7.79 -13.87 -15.68
CA VAL A 221 8.22 -12.53 -15.26
C VAL A 221 7.05 -11.53 -15.35
N ARG A 222 6.27 -11.59 -16.43
CA ARG A 222 5.10 -10.73 -16.60
C ARG A 222 4.03 -10.96 -15.54
N GLN A 223 3.75 -12.23 -15.20
CA GLN A 223 2.83 -12.56 -14.12
C GLN A 223 3.38 -12.19 -12.74
N ALA A 224 4.68 -12.33 -12.50
CA ALA A 224 5.31 -11.85 -11.27
C ALA A 224 5.18 -10.33 -11.11
N LEU A 225 5.33 -9.55 -12.19
CA LEU A 225 5.05 -8.12 -12.19
C LEU A 225 3.58 -7.83 -11.86
N ALA A 226 2.64 -8.50 -12.51
CA ALA A 226 1.21 -8.33 -12.23
C ALA A 226 0.86 -8.64 -10.77
N TYR A 227 1.43 -9.72 -10.23
CA TYR A 227 1.24 -10.11 -8.84
C TYR A 227 1.75 -9.02 -7.88
N LEU A 228 2.96 -8.50 -8.12
CA LEU A 228 3.56 -7.48 -7.27
C LEU A 228 2.85 -6.12 -7.42
N ILE A 229 2.26 -5.79 -8.57
CA ILE A 229 1.35 -4.64 -8.73
C ILE A 229 0.16 -4.78 -7.76
N GLY A 230 -0.49 -5.95 -7.73
CA GLY A 230 -1.57 -6.23 -6.78
C GLY A 230 -1.13 -6.12 -5.32
N ALA A 231 0.05 -6.66 -4.99
CA ALA A 231 0.63 -6.60 -3.64
C ALA A 231 1.12 -5.21 -3.21
N THR A 232 1.22 -4.24 -4.12
CA THR A 232 1.79 -2.92 -3.83
C THR A 232 0.82 -1.81 -4.21
N ALA A 233 0.76 -1.44 -5.49
CA ALA A 233 -0.07 -0.36 -6.01
C ALA A 233 -1.55 -0.53 -5.66
N GLU A 234 -2.11 -1.73 -5.86
CA GLU A 234 -3.54 -1.97 -5.59
C GLU A 234 -3.83 -2.05 -4.09
N ALA A 235 -2.95 -2.66 -3.30
CA ALA A 235 -3.01 -2.61 -1.84
C ALA A 235 -2.91 -1.18 -1.30
N ALA A 236 -2.12 -0.31 -1.93
CA ALA A 236 -2.03 1.09 -1.57
C ALA A 236 -3.29 1.87 -1.98
N ARG A 237 -3.94 1.50 -3.09
CA ARG A 237 -5.23 2.09 -3.50
C ARG A 237 -6.39 1.69 -2.60
N PHE A 238 -6.42 0.43 -2.15
CA PHE A 238 -7.53 -0.15 -1.39
C PHE A 238 -7.05 -0.83 -0.11
N GLY A 239 -7.46 -0.28 1.03
CA GLY A 239 -7.24 -0.85 2.35
C GLY A 239 -7.79 -2.26 2.51
N TRP A 240 -8.86 -2.60 1.77
CA TRP A 240 -9.38 -3.97 1.72
C TRP A 240 -8.35 -4.96 1.17
N ILE A 241 -7.70 -4.63 0.04
CA ILE A 241 -6.66 -5.48 -0.58
C ILE A 241 -5.44 -5.57 0.35
N GLN A 242 -5.02 -4.44 0.94
CA GLN A 242 -3.94 -4.44 1.93
C GLN A 242 -4.25 -5.39 3.09
N ASN A 243 -5.43 -5.28 3.71
CA ASN A 243 -5.81 -6.11 4.84
C ASN A 243 -5.87 -7.59 4.44
N ARG A 244 -6.48 -7.94 3.30
CA ARG A 244 -6.54 -9.31 2.77
C ARG A 244 -5.14 -9.92 2.65
N ILE A 245 -4.21 -9.20 2.02
CA ILE A 245 -2.85 -9.68 1.80
C ILE A 245 -2.10 -9.78 3.14
N ALA A 246 -2.18 -8.77 3.99
CA ALA A 246 -1.53 -8.78 5.30
C ALA A 246 -2.00 -9.98 6.14
N GLN A 247 -3.31 -10.19 6.25
CA GLN A 247 -3.87 -11.36 6.96
C GLN A 247 -3.34 -12.67 6.35
N THR A 248 -3.24 -12.75 5.02
CA THR A 248 -2.72 -13.94 4.33
C THR A 248 -1.23 -14.19 4.63
N ILE A 249 -0.41 -13.15 4.75
CA ILE A 249 1.01 -13.26 5.14
C ILE A 249 1.13 -13.89 6.55
N PHE A 250 0.30 -13.47 7.50
CA PHE A 250 0.41 -13.95 8.88
C PHE A 250 -0.30 -15.28 9.14
N TYR A 251 -1.51 -15.46 8.58
CA TYR A 251 -2.41 -16.57 8.88
C TYR A 251 -2.55 -17.61 7.75
N ASP A 252 -1.94 -17.40 6.57
CA ASP A 252 -2.17 -18.20 5.34
C ASP A 252 -3.61 -18.10 4.80
N GLY A 253 -4.32 -17.03 5.17
CA GLY A 253 -5.65 -16.68 4.69
C GLY A 253 -6.28 -15.54 5.47
N ASP A 254 -7.34 -14.93 4.95
CA ASP A 254 -8.10 -13.90 5.65
C ASP A 254 -9.14 -14.50 6.59
N ILE A 255 -8.74 -14.64 7.86
CA ILE A 255 -9.57 -15.23 8.91
C ILE A 255 -10.83 -14.42 9.24
N ALA A 256 -10.95 -13.19 8.75
CA ALA A 256 -12.16 -12.38 8.91
C ALA A 256 -13.26 -12.75 7.91
N GLU A 257 -12.95 -13.58 6.89
CA GLU A 257 -13.92 -14.02 5.89
C GLU A 257 -14.16 -15.54 5.91
N PRO A 258 -15.39 -15.99 5.60
CA PRO A 258 -15.70 -17.41 5.50
C PRO A 258 -14.76 -18.13 4.52
N GLY A 259 -14.22 -19.27 4.95
CA GLY A 259 -13.31 -20.08 4.14
C GLY A 259 -11.85 -19.60 4.16
N SER A 260 -11.54 -18.52 4.89
CA SER A 260 -10.18 -17.98 5.05
C SER A 260 -9.41 -17.83 3.73
N PRO A 261 -9.97 -17.11 2.73
CA PRO A 261 -9.36 -17.01 1.41
C PRO A 261 -7.96 -16.40 1.47
N ALA A 262 -7.01 -17.03 0.78
CA ALA A 262 -5.64 -16.55 0.63
C ALA A 262 -5.45 -15.67 -0.61
N HIS A 263 -6.51 -15.33 -1.32
CA HIS A 263 -6.51 -14.58 -2.57
C HIS A 263 -7.52 -13.43 -2.54
N ILE A 264 -7.40 -12.49 -3.47
CA ILE A 264 -8.27 -11.30 -3.53
C ILE A 264 -9.65 -11.60 -4.15
N GLY A 265 -9.78 -12.69 -4.92
CA GLY A 265 -11.04 -13.11 -5.54
C GLY A 265 -11.62 -12.11 -6.55
N PRO A 266 -12.84 -12.38 -7.07
CA PRO A 266 -13.53 -11.49 -8.01
C PRO A 266 -13.75 -10.08 -7.45
N PHE A 267 -14.09 -9.98 -6.15
CA PHE A 267 -14.24 -8.69 -5.48
C PHE A 267 -12.97 -7.83 -5.59
N GLY A 268 -11.80 -8.38 -5.27
CA GLY A 268 -10.54 -7.65 -5.41
C GLY A 268 -10.21 -7.26 -6.84
N THR A 269 -10.40 -8.17 -7.81
CA THR A 269 -10.13 -7.85 -9.23
C THR A 269 -11.09 -6.81 -9.79
N ASP A 270 -12.34 -6.78 -9.32
CA ASP A 270 -13.30 -5.75 -9.68
C ASP A 270 -12.91 -4.39 -9.09
N LEU A 271 -12.35 -4.35 -7.87
CA LEU A 271 -11.79 -3.12 -7.30
C LEU A 271 -10.64 -2.58 -8.15
N GLU A 272 -9.67 -3.43 -8.50
CA GLU A 272 -8.52 -3.08 -9.36
C GLU A 272 -9.01 -2.50 -10.70
N THR A 273 -10.03 -3.12 -11.30
CA THR A 273 -10.60 -2.70 -12.60
C THR A 273 -11.41 -1.41 -12.50
N ASN A 274 -12.11 -1.18 -11.39
CA ASN A 274 -13.05 -0.07 -11.22
C ASN A 274 -12.48 1.09 -10.39
N TRP A 275 -11.18 1.13 -10.11
CA TRP A 275 -10.56 2.21 -9.34
C TRP A 275 -10.93 3.61 -9.85
N GLY A 276 -10.87 3.81 -11.17
CA GLY A 276 -11.26 5.09 -11.77
C GLY A 276 -12.75 5.41 -11.60
N ALA A 277 -13.63 4.42 -11.74
CA ALA A 277 -15.07 4.62 -11.55
C ALA A 277 -15.41 4.93 -10.07
N LEU A 278 -14.81 4.20 -9.13
CA LEU A 278 -14.94 4.44 -7.70
C LEU A 278 -14.44 5.83 -7.32
N SER A 279 -13.31 6.26 -7.88
CA SER A 279 -12.75 7.60 -7.64
C SER A 279 -13.73 8.69 -8.10
N ARG A 280 -14.30 8.57 -9.31
CA ARG A 280 -15.30 9.52 -9.83
C ARG A 280 -16.54 9.60 -8.94
N MET A 281 -17.08 8.44 -8.57
CA MET A 281 -18.26 8.34 -7.72
C MET A 281 -18.02 8.92 -6.32
N ALA A 282 -16.85 8.65 -5.73
CA ALA A 282 -16.43 9.22 -4.45
C ALA A 282 -16.38 10.76 -4.52
N HIS A 283 -15.71 11.34 -5.52
CA HIS A 283 -15.64 12.80 -5.66
C HIS A 283 -16.99 13.46 -5.95
N ARG A 284 -17.82 12.86 -6.82
CA ARG A 284 -19.14 13.41 -7.13
C ARG A 284 -20.00 13.46 -5.88
N THR A 285 -20.05 12.37 -5.13
CA THR A 285 -20.90 12.26 -3.94
C THR A 285 -20.34 13.04 -2.74
N ALA A 286 -19.02 13.16 -2.60
CA ALA A 286 -18.37 14.08 -1.65
C ALA A 286 -18.74 15.55 -1.93
N ALA A 287 -18.90 15.91 -3.21
CA ALA A 287 -19.40 17.23 -3.64
C ALA A 287 -20.94 17.34 -3.65
N HIS A 288 -21.64 16.43 -2.97
CA HIS A 288 -23.12 16.36 -2.91
C HIS A 288 -23.83 16.25 -4.28
N ARG A 289 -23.14 15.69 -5.29
CA ARG A 289 -23.72 15.39 -6.61
C ARG A 289 -24.22 13.96 -6.64
N THR A 290 -25.20 13.70 -7.51
CA THR A 290 -25.69 12.35 -7.77
C THR A 290 -24.72 11.56 -8.66
N ASP A 291 -24.66 10.26 -8.42
CA ASP A 291 -23.89 9.30 -9.21
C ASP A 291 -24.72 8.01 -9.37
N PRO A 292 -24.69 7.33 -10.54
CA PRO A 292 -25.38 6.05 -10.72
C PRO A 292 -24.85 4.93 -9.82
N GLY A 293 -23.66 5.12 -9.23
CA GLY A 293 -22.96 4.13 -8.44
C GLY A 293 -22.10 3.21 -9.29
N VAL A 294 -21.29 2.41 -8.60
CA VAL A 294 -20.38 1.42 -9.18
C VAL A 294 -20.70 0.07 -8.57
N GLN A 295 -20.77 -0.96 -9.41
CA GLN A 295 -20.96 -2.34 -8.98
C GLN A 295 -19.61 -3.04 -8.87
N ILE A 296 -19.35 -3.67 -7.73
CA ILE A 296 -18.13 -4.46 -7.44
C ILE A 296 -18.59 -5.84 -6.98
N ASP A 297 -18.34 -6.87 -7.79
CA ASP A 297 -18.73 -8.27 -7.52
C ASP A 297 -20.18 -8.39 -7.03
N GLY A 298 -21.09 -7.80 -7.81
CA GLY A 298 -22.52 -7.77 -7.52
C GLY A 298 -22.98 -6.72 -6.49
N ARG A 299 -22.06 -6.04 -5.78
CA ARG A 299 -22.36 -5.11 -4.68
C ARG A 299 -22.31 -3.66 -5.15
N TRP A 300 -23.32 -2.87 -4.79
CA TRP A 300 -23.42 -1.47 -5.21
C TRP A 300 -22.78 -0.49 -4.21
N PHE A 301 -21.90 0.37 -4.73
CA PHE A 301 -21.36 1.55 -4.04
C PHE A 301 -21.94 2.79 -4.71
N ARG A 302 -22.75 3.56 -3.99
CA ARG A 302 -23.50 4.71 -4.54
C ARG A 302 -22.98 6.06 -4.07
N ASN A 303 -22.21 6.07 -2.99
CA ASN A 303 -21.63 7.28 -2.43
C ASN A 303 -20.29 6.98 -1.74
N VAL A 304 -19.59 8.04 -1.37
CA VAL A 304 -18.31 7.96 -0.67
C VAL A 304 -18.41 7.27 0.71
N GLU A 305 -19.55 7.37 1.39
CA GLU A 305 -19.77 6.73 2.69
C GLU A 305 -19.78 5.19 2.58
N ASP A 306 -20.28 4.66 1.46
CA ASP A 306 -20.28 3.24 1.15
C ASP A 306 -18.86 2.65 1.05
N ILE A 307 -17.85 3.48 0.77
CA ILE A 307 -16.44 3.08 0.71
C ILE A 307 -15.86 2.91 2.12
N GLY A 308 -16.23 3.77 3.07
CA GLY A 308 -15.65 3.78 4.42
C GLY A 308 -16.44 3.07 5.51
N ILE A 309 -17.75 2.93 5.34
CA ILE A 309 -18.64 2.34 6.34
C ILE A 309 -19.03 0.91 5.92
N PRO A 310 -18.53 -0.13 6.61
CA PRO A 310 -18.87 -1.50 6.27
C PRO A 310 -20.35 -1.78 6.56
N THR A 311 -20.96 -2.65 5.75
CA THR A 311 -22.32 -3.19 5.94
C THR A 311 -22.28 -4.70 5.77
N ASN A 312 -23.37 -5.40 6.10
CA ASN A 312 -23.46 -6.86 5.94
C ASN A 312 -23.20 -7.34 4.50
N SER A 313 -23.38 -6.47 3.50
CA SER A 313 -23.20 -6.79 2.08
C SER A 313 -22.00 -6.09 1.43
N ARG A 314 -21.27 -5.23 2.16
CA ARG A 314 -20.16 -4.43 1.61
C ARG A 314 -19.04 -4.25 2.63
N PRO A 315 -17.83 -4.75 2.36
CA PRO A 315 -16.72 -4.54 3.26
C PRO A 315 -16.21 -3.09 3.15
N ARG A 316 -15.50 -2.64 4.18
CA ARG A 316 -14.81 -1.35 4.15
C ARG A 316 -13.67 -1.41 3.14
N LEU A 317 -13.60 -0.43 2.25
CA LEU A 317 -12.52 -0.26 1.28
C LEU A 317 -11.38 0.62 1.80
N THR A 318 -11.64 1.44 2.82
CA THR A 318 -10.64 2.39 3.33
C THR A 318 -9.50 1.72 4.12
N PRO A 319 -8.28 2.29 4.09
CA PRO A 319 -7.90 3.54 3.41
C PRO A 319 -8.08 3.48 1.88
N PHE A 320 -8.66 4.53 1.29
CA PHE A 320 -8.97 4.60 -0.15
C PHE A 320 -8.23 5.78 -0.77
N LEU A 321 -7.34 5.49 -1.71
CA LEU A 321 -6.60 6.49 -2.48
C LEU A 321 -7.26 6.64 -3.85
N ALA A 322 -7.99 7.71 -4.09
CA ALA A 322 -8.69 8.00 -5.33
C ALA A 322 -7.79 8.74 -6.33
N LEU A 323 -8.19 8.71 -7.61
CA LEU A 323 -7.64 9.63 -8.61
C LEU A 323 -8.12 11.05 -8.33
N TYR A 324 -7.16 11.94 -8.04
CA TYR A 324 -7.42 13.35 -7.79
C TYR A 324 -8.32 13.95 -8.86
N ASN A 325 -9.36 14.64 -8.40
CA ASN A 325 -10.20 15.48 -9.25
C ASN A 325 -10.93 14.72 -10.38
N SER A 326 -11.12 13.42 -10.22
CA SER A 326 -11.77 12.58 -11.24
C SER A 326 -13.28 12.85 -11.37
N GLY A 327 -13.94 13.47 -10.39
CA GLY A 327 -15.38 13.77 -10.39
C GLY A 327 -15.83 15.03 -11.13
N ARG A 328 -14.96 15.68 -11.92
CA ARG A 328 -15.31 16.88 -12.70
C ARG A 328 -16.12 16.58 -13.95
#